data_AF-A0AAP6ZNJ2-F1
#
_entry.id   AF-A0AAP6ZNJ2-F1
#
_cell.length_a   1.000
_cell.length_b   1.000
_cell.length_c   1.000
_cell.angle_alpha   90.00
_cell.angle_beta   90.00
_cell.angle_gamma   90.00
#
_symmetry.space_group_name_H-M   'P 1'
#
loop_
_entity.id
_entity.type
_entity.pdbx_description
1 polymer ?
#
loop_
_entity_poly.entity_id
_entity_poly.type
_entity_poly.pdbx_seq_one_letter_code
_entity_poly.pdbx_strand_id
1 'polypeptide(L)'
;MCNKLINNRSGNYFDKSDLPMKDPVDKDGWNAFIIENVLDTKGFKNETECPNCGKNAERRNFDECLGGTINQVYSIDCSHCGYHKCDQEECYACEVIYNQKHAAQSRHLGEAIEADLMLDSMIESLEKDGRIEPATLTYLKLKLTNKDVQEHFELVFVPKGTKANQYIKRKLLDALFFWKNEQMIEQAKMELA
;
A
#
# COMPACT_ATOMS: atom_id res chain seq x y z
N MET A 1 -17.07 -11.45 -45.08
CA MET A 1 -17.81 -12.72 -44.85
C MET A 1 -17.37 -13.28 -43.52
N CYS A 2 -18.24 -13.21 -42.50
CA CYS A 2 -18.07 -13.87 -41.21
C CYS A 2 -18.51 -15.34 -41.27
N ASN A 3 -18.05 -16.11 -40.28
CA ASN A 3 -18.37 -17.50 -39.89
C ASN A 3 -17.43 -18.57 -40.48
N LYS A 4 -16.79 -19.47 -39.71
CA LYS A 4 -17.08 -20.00 -38.36
C LYS A 4 -15.79 -20.52 -37.68
N LEU A 5 -15.65 -20.20 -36.40
CA LEU A 5 -14.84 -20.89 -35.40
C LEU A 5 -15.40 -22.30 -35.14
N ILE A 6 -14.55 -23.33 -35.08
CA ILE A 6 -14.71 -24.48 -34.17
C ILE A 6 -13.32 -24.88 -33.67
N ASN A 7 -13.02 -24.45 -32.44
CA ASN A 7 -11.89 -24.93 -31.66
C ASN A 7 -12.15 -26.41 -31.28
N ASN A 8 -11.19 -27.27 -31.59
CA ASN A 8 -11.10 -28.61 -31.01
C ASN A 8 -10.75 -28.49 -29.52
N ARG A 9 -11.76 -28.27 -28.67
CA ARG A 9 -11.68 -28.61 -27.25
C ARG A 9 -12.24 -30.02 -27.11
N SER A 10 -11.37 -31.01 -27.07
CA SER A 10 -11.71 -32.33 -26.53
C SER A 10 -12.06 -32.13 -25.06
N GLY A 11 -13.36 -31.98 -24.78
CA GLY A 11 -13.87 -31.91 -23.43
C GLY A 11 -13.69 -33.26 -22.75
N ASN A 12 -12.62 -33.39 -21.96
CA ASN A 12 -12.62 -34.35 -20.87
C ASN A 12 -13.54 -33.77 -19.79
N TYR A 13 -14.83 -34.08 -19.92
CA TYR A 13 -15.74 -33.96 -18.79
C TYR A 13 -15.24 -34.94 -17.72
N PHE A 14 -14.69 -34.42 -16.62
CA PHE A 14 -14.48 -35.22 -15.42
C PHE A 14 -15.82 -35.81 -15.00
N ASP A 15 -15.92 -37.14 -14.99
CA ASP A 15 -17.07 -37.82 -14.44
C ASP A 15 -17.09 -37.58 -12.93
N LYS A 16 -18.26 -37.21 -12.37
CA LYS A 16 -18.40 -36.94 -10.93
C LYS A 16 -18.14 -38.18 -10.07
N SER A 17 -18.07 -39.36 -10.70
CA SER A 17 -17.74 -40.64 -10.09
C SER A 17 -16.25 -40.80 -9.76
N ASP A 18 -15.37 -39.99 -10.37
CA ASP A 18 -13.92 -40.00 -10.11
C ASP A 18 -13.50 -39.09 -8.94
N LEU A 19 -14.46 -38.35 -8.36
CA LEU A 19 -14.21 -37.51 -7.19
C LEU A 19 -14.38 -38.36 -5.92
N PRO A 20 -13.35 -38.48 -5.06
CA PRO A 20 -13.47 -39.15 -3.78
C PRO A 20 -14.36 -38.31 -2.85
N MET A 21 -15.68 -38.51 -2.89
CA MET A 21 -16.58 -38.08 -1.84
C MET A 21 -16.72 -39.20 -0.82
N LYS A 22 -15.97 -39.07 0.28
CA LYS A 22 -16.39 -39.40 1.64
C LYS A 22 -15.33 -38.88 2.61
N ASP A 23 -15.80 -38.20 3.65
CA ASP A 23 -15.09 -37.60 4.80
C ASP A 23 -14.80 -36.09 4.70
N PRO A 24 -14.90 -35.34 5.82
CA PRO A 24 -14.70 -33.89 5.82
C PRO A 24 -13.25 -33.62 5.42
N VAL A 25 -13.08 -33.18 4.18
CA VAL A 25 -11.79 -33.01 3.55
C VAL A 25 -10.97 -32.05 4.41
N ASP A 26 -9.86 -32.55 4.93
CA ASP A 26 -8.78 -31.75 5.47
C ASP A 26 -8.51 -30.62 4.46
N LYS A 27 -8.80 -29.38 4.87
CA LYS A 27 -8.78 -28.22 3.97
C LYS A 27 -7.42 -28.09 3.27
N ASP A 28 -6.36 -28.50 3.96
CA ASP A 28 -5.00 -28.44 3.45
C ASP A 28 -4.78 -29.49 2.33
N GLY A 29 -5.34 -30.69 2.49
CA GLY A 29 -5.32 -31.73 1.45
C GLY A 29 -6.13 -31.35 0.20
N TRP A 30 -7.26 -30.67 0.36
CA TRP A 30 -8.05 -30.17 -0.77
C TRP A 30 -7.30 -29.09 -1.56
N ASN A 31 -6.70 -28.13 -0.85
CA ASN A 31 -5.97 -27.04 -1.48
C ASN A 31 -4.74 -27.56 -2.26
N ALA A 32 -4.01 -28.52 -1.69
CA ALA A 32 -2.91 -29.17 -2.38
C ALA A 32 -3.37 -29.85 -3.69
N PHE A 33 -4.50 -30.58 -3.65
CA PHE A 33 -5.06 -31.21 -4.85
C PHE A 33 -5.40 -30.19 -5.94
N ILE A 34 -6.04 -29.06 -5.59
CA ILE A 34 -6.40 -28.00 -6.54
C ILE A 34 -5.14 -27.36 -7.16
N ILE A 35 -4.11 -27.08 -6.35
CA ILE A 35 -2.83 -26.52 -6.84
C ILE A 35 -2.15 -27.48 -7.82
N GLU A 36 -2.17 -28.77 -7.55
CA GLU A 36 -1.47 -29.76 -8.37
C GLU A 36 -2.23 -30.18 -9.64
N ASN A 37 -3.56 -30.20 -9.59
CA ASN A 37 -4.37 -30.85 -10.64
C ASN A 37 -5.29 -29.88 -11.40
N VAL A 38 -5.55 -28.68 -10.87
CA VAL A 38 -6.51 -27.73 -11.46
C VAL A 38 -5.84 -26.44 -11.91
N LEU A 39 -4.89 -25.91 -11.14
CA LEU A 39 -4.19 -24.67 -11.46
C LEU A 39 -2.98 -24.91 -12.38
N ASP A 40 -3.01 -24.35 -13.58
CA ASP A 40 -1.83 -24.32 -14.45
C ASP A 40 -0.88 -23.17 -14.04
N THR A 41 -0.17 -23.36 -12.93
CA THR A 41 0.80 -22.39 -12.40
C THR A 41 2.02 -22.18 -13.30
N LYS A 42 2.36 -23.17 -14.13
CA LYS A 42 3.49 -23.09 -15.08
C LYS A 42 3.08 -22.32 -16.32
N GLY A 43 1.86 -22.57 -16.80
CA GLY A 43 1.28 -21.89 -17.94
C GLY A 43 1.95 -22.21 -19.26
N PHE A 44 1.50 -21.51 -20.29
CA PHE A 44 2.07 -21.55 -21.62
C PHE A 44 3.05 -20.39 -21.84
N LYS A 45 4.24 -20.70 -22.35
CA LYS A 45 5.28 -19.73 -22.70
C LYS A 45 5.32 -19.50 -24.21
N ASN A 46 5.38 -18.24 -24.62
CA ASN A 46 5.58 -17.84 -26.01
C ASN A 46 6.54 -16.67 -26.14
N GLU A 47 7.24 -16.60 -27.26
CA GLU A 47 8.04 -15.41 -27.59
C GLU A 47 7.13 -14.26 -28.02
N THR A 48 7.43 -13.07 -27.53
CA THR A 48 6.78 -11.83 -27.92
C THR A 48 7.81 -10.71 -28.08
N GLU A 49 7.41 -9.58 -28.65
CA GLU A 49 8.28 -8.43 -28.79
C GLU A 49 8.26 -7.59 -27.50
N CYS A 50 9.43 -7.18 -27.01
CA CYS A 50 9.53 -6.33 -25.84
C CYS A 50 9.02 -4.91 -26.17
N PRO A 51 7.99 -4.40 -25.45
CA PRO A 51 7.44 -3.07 -25.72
C PRO A 51 8.41 -1.93 -25.38
N ASN A 52 9.50 -2.20 -24.66
CA ASN A 52 10.50 -1.20 -24.28
C ASN A 52 11.71 -1.14 -25.24
N CYS A 53 12.20 -2.28 -25.73
CA CYS A 53 13.43 -2.33 -26.53
C CYS A 53 13.29 -2.99 -27.91
N GLY A 54 12.10 -3.49 -28.27
CA GLY A 54 11.82 -4.13 -29.58
C GLY A 54 12.50 -5.48 -29.80
N LYS A 55 13.26 -6.00 -28.82
CA LYS A 55 13.87 -7.34 -28.90
C LYS A 55 12.94 -8.41 -28.36
N ASN A 56 13.27 -9.68 -28.59
CA ASN A 56 12.48 -10.80 -28.08
C ASN A 56 12.37 -10.76 -26.53
N ALA A 57 11.18 -11.03 -26.04
CA ALA A 57 10.81 -11.18 -24.65
C ALA A 57 10.01 -12.48 -24.47
N GLU A 58 10.05 -13.06 -23.28
CA GLU A 58 9.22 -14.20 -22.92
C GLU A 58 7.88 -13.70 -22.41
N ARG A 59 6.77 -14.12 -23.04
CA ARG A 59 5.43 -13.99 -22.48
C ARG A 59 5.02 -15.33 -21.90
N ARG A 60 4.43 -15.31 -20.71
CA ARG A 60 3.88 -16.49 -20.04
C ARG A 60 2.43 -16.20 -19.65
N ASN A 61 1.50 -17.07 -20.03
CA ASN A 61 0.10 -17.01 -19.57
C ASN A 61 -0.16 -18.23 -18.68
N PHE A 62 -0.62 -18.03 -17.45
CA PHE A 62 -0.74 -19.05 -16.40
C PHE A 62 -1.94 -18.74 -15.51
N ASP A 63 -2.33 -19.69 -14.67
CA ASP A 63 -3.47 -19.54 -13.77
C ASP A 63 -3.04 -19.10 -12.37
N GLU A 64 -3.82 -18.20 -11.78
CA GLU A 64 -3.65 -17.72 -10.40
C GLU A 64 -5.02 -17.69 -9.69
N CYS A 65 -5.03 -17.97 -8.39
CA CYS A 65 -6.24 -17.90 -7.58
C CYS A 65 -6.38 -16.49 -7.01
N LEU A 66 -7.21 -15.67 -7.64
CA LEU A 66 -7.43 -14.27 -7.27
C LEU A 66 -8.82 -14.12 -6.64
N GLY A 67 -8.89 -13.60 -5.42
CA GLY A 67 -10.16 -13.39 -4.71
C GLY A 67 -11.03 -14.65 -4.56
N GLY A 68 -10.42 -15.84 -4.53
CA GLY A 68 -11.13 -17.13 -4.44
C GLY A 68 -11.65 -17.69 -5.77
N THR A 69 -11.25 -17.11 -6.91
CA THR A 69 -11.57 -17.62 -8.25
C THR A 69 -10.29 -17.85 -9.06
N ILE A 70 -10.29 -18.88 -9.91
CA ILE A 70 -9.19 -19.15 -10.84
C ILE A 70 -9.27 -18.17 -12.01
N ASN A 71 -8.22 -17.36 -12.18
CA ASN A 71 -8.10 -16.39 -13.25
C ASN A 71 -6.84 -16.67 -14.07
N GLN A 72 -6.92 -16.48 -15.39
CA GLN A 72 -5.75 -16.51 -16.24
C GLN A 72 -5.06 -15.14 -16.21
N VAL A 73 -3.78 -15.15 -15.87
CA VAL A 73 -2.90 -13.98 -15.82
C VAL A 73 -1.76 -14.14 -16.84
N TYR A 74 -1.05 -13.07 -17.14
CA TYR A 74 0.14 -13.06 -17.97
C TYR A 74 1.30 -12.30 -17.34
N SER A 75 2.51 -12.66 -17.78
CA SER A 75 3.75 -11.93 -17.52
C SER A 75 4.53 -11.79 -18.83
N ILE A 76 5.28 -10.69 -18.96
CA ILE A 76 6.22 -10.41 -20.04
C ILE A 76 7.55 -10.04 -19.39
N ASP A 77 8.59 -10.82 -19.68
CA ASP A 77 9.93 -10.66 -19.16
C ASP A 77 10.94 -10.51 -20.29
N CYS A 78 11.67 -9.40 -20.31
CA CYS A 78 12.71 -9.14 -21.30
C CYS A 78 14.11 -9.28 -20.72
N SER A 79 14.83 -10.33 -21.12
CA SER A 79 16.22 -10.59 -20.72
C SER A 79 17.22 -9.54 -21.23
N HIS A 80 16.88 -8.77 -22.27
CA HIS A 80 17.78 -7.79 -22.86
C HIS A 80 17.82 -6.45 -22.13
N CYS A 81 16.69 -5.98 -21.60
CA CYS A 81 16.59 -4.66 -20.97
C CYS A 81 16.01 -4.69 -19.54
N GLY A 82 15.67 -5.87 -19.03
CA GLY A 82 15.07 -6.03 -17.69
C GLY A 82 13.63 -5.52 -17.60
N TYR A 83 12.96 -5.28 -18.73
CA TYR A 83 11.55 -4.91 -18.73
C TYR A 83 10.70 -6.07 -18.21
N HIS A 84 9.83 -5.76 -17.25
CA HIS A 84 8.83 -6.67 -16.70
C HIS A 84 7.44 -6.02 -16.75
N LYS A 85 6.42 -6.80 -17.13
CA LYS A 85 5.01 -6.42 -17.04
C LYS A 85 4.17 -7.66 -16.77
N CYS A 86 3.31 -7.61 -15.77
CA CYS A 86 2.32 -8.63 -15.52
C CYS A 86 0.98 -8.02 -15.09
N ASP A 87 -0.04 -8.86 -14.97
CA ASP A 87 -1.35 -8.54 -14.38
C ASP A 87 -1.69 -9.42 -13.16
N GLN A 88 -0.67 -10.04 -12.57
CA GLN A 88 -0.77 -10.67 -11.24
C GLN A 88 -1.21 -9.65 -10.19
N GLU A 89 -1.97 -10.10 -9.18
CA GLU A 89 -2.33 -9.25 -8.03
C GLU A 89 -1.10 -8.91 -7.18
N GLU A 90 -0.24 -9.90 -6.94
CA GLU A 90 1.00 -9.74 -6.18
C GLU A 90 2.21 -10.09 -7.06
N CYS A 91 2.98 -9.09 -7.48
CA CYS A 91 4.21 -9.30 -8.21
C CYS A 91 5.36 -8.47 -7.66
N TYR A 92 6.35 -9.15 -7.10
CA TYR A 92 7.56 -8.54 -6.54
C TYR A 92 8.30 -7.64 -7.54
N ALA A 93 8.44 -8.07 -8.80
CA ALA A 93 9.14 -7.27 -9.81
C ALA A 93 8.39 -5.95 -10.11
N CYS A 94 7.06 -6.03 -10.26
CA CYS A 94 6.21 -4.85 -10.42
C CYS A 94 6.26 -3.93 -9.19
N GLU A 95 6.20 -4.48 -7.98
CA GLU A 95 6.32 -3.72 -6.74
C GLU A 95 7.67 -3.00 -6.61
N VAL A 96 8.78 -3.66 -6.94
CA VAL A 96 10.10 -3.04 -6.93
C VAL A 96 10.17 -1.90 -7.93
N ILE A 97 9.68 -2.09 -9.16
CA ILE A 97 9.66 -1.04 -10.19
C ILE A 97 8.77 0.14 -9.74
N TYR A 98 7.61 -0.14 -9.15
CA TYR A 98 6.72 0.88 -8.59
C TYR A 98 7.42 1.65 -7.47
N ASN A 99 7.98 0.94 -6.49
CA ASN A 99 8.68 1.53 -5.35
C ASN A 99 9.89 2.36 -5.80
N GLN A 100 10.64 1.94 -6.81
CA GLN A 100 11.75 2.74 -7.36
C GLN A 100 11.25 4.03 -8.03
N LYS A 101 10.18 3.95 -8.84
CA LYS A 101 9.60 5.12 -9.51
C LYS A 101 8.97 6.10 -8.54
N HIS A 102 8.38 5.58 -7.46
CA HIS A 102 7.69 6.38 -6.45
C HIS A 102 8.51 6.57 -5.17
N ALA A 103 9.80 6.20 -5.16
CA ALA A 103 10.65 6.27 -3.97
C ALA A 103 10.74 7.68 -3.39
N ALA A 104 10.85 8.69 -4.25
CA ALA A 104 10.88 10.09 -3.84
C ALA A 104 9.54 10.55 -3.23
N GLN A 105 8.41 10.19 -3.86
CA GLN A 105 7.08 10.50 -3.35
C GLN A 105 6.80 9.78 -2.02
N SER A 106 7.17 8.50 -1.94
CA SER A 106 7.08 7.69 -0.72
C SER A 106 7.92 8.29 0.42
N ARG A 107 9.12 8.79 0.12
CA ARG A 107 9.97 9.47 1.10
C ARG A 107 9.34 10.76 1.61
N HIS A 108 8.81 11.61 0.73
CA HIS A 108 8.18 12.87 1.15
C HIS A 108 6.91 12.63 1.98
N LEU A 109 6.12 11.61 1.63
CA LEU A 109 5.00 11.17 2.45
C LEU A 109 5.47 10.65 3.81
N GLY A 110 6.52 9.85 3.86
CA GLY A 110 7.12 9.37 5.11
C GLY A 110 7.61 10.51 6.01
N GLU A 111 8.30 11.50 5.45
CA GLU A 111 8.73 12.69 6.17
C GLU A 111 7.54 13.56 6.65
N ALA A 112 6.42 13.57 5.90
CA ALA A 112 5.19 14.24 6.31
C ALA A 112 4.49 13.51 7.48
N ILE A 113 4.43 12.19 7.45
CA ILE A 113 3.93 11.38 8.58
C ILE A 113 4.78 11.62 9.82
N GLU A 114 6.10 11.62 9.68
CA GLU A 114 7.01 11.91 10.79
C GLU A 114 6.79 13.32 11.36
N ALA A 115 6.52 14.32 10.51
CA ALA A 115 6.18 15.67 10.94
C ALA A 115 4.88 15.72 11.76
N ASP A 116 3.88 14.91 11.42
CA ASP A 116 2.62 14.82 12.17
C ASP A 116 2.84 14.17 13.54
N LEU A 117 3.60 13.08 13.59
CA LEU A 117 3.99 12.43 14.85
C LEU A 117 4.80 13.36 15.77
N MET A 118 5.68 14.18 15.20
CA MET A 118 6.39 15.22 15.95
C MET A 118 5.43 16.26 16.53
N LEU A 119 4.40 16.67 15.78
CA LEU A 119 3.39 17.60 16.26
C LEU A 119 2.58 17.00 17.42
N ASP A 120 2.14 15.76 17.30
CA ASP A 120 1.40 15.07 18.36
C ASP A 120 2.23 14.94 19.64
N SER A 121 3.51 14.55 19.52
CA SER A 121 4.42 14.50 20.66
C SER A 121 4.61 15.86 21.35
N MET A 122 4.63 16.97 20.59
CA MET A 122 4.66 18.33 21.16
C MET A 122 3.37 18.69 21.89
N ILE A 123 2.21 18.28 21.36
CA ILE A 123 0.90 18.49 21.99
C ILE A 123 0.86 17.75 23.32
N GLU A 124 1.23 16.47 23.36
CA GLU A 124 1.30 15.68 24.60
C GLU A 124 2.25 16.32 25.63
N SER A 125 3.40 16.82 25.18
CA SER A 125 4.37 17.51 26.06
C SER A 125 3.80 18.82 26.63
N LEU A 126 3.05 19.57 25.84
CA LEU A 126 2.35 20.77 26.31
C LEU A 126 1.26 20.45 27.32
N GLU A 127 0.43 19.45 27.04
CA GLU A 127 -0.68 19.06 27.91
C GLU A 127 -0.18 18.53 29.25
N LYS A 128 0.98 17.87 29.27
CA LYS A 128 1.58 17.34 30.49
C LYS A 128 2.36 18.39 31.29
N ASP A 129 3.32 19.05 30.63
CA ASP A 129 4.35 19.85 31.31
C ASP A 129 4.28 21.34 30.97
N GLY A 130 3.35 21.75 30.09
CA GLY A 130 3.21 23.15 29.65
C GLY A 130 4.37 23.65 28.80
N ARG A 131 5.24 22.75 28.31
CA ARG A 131 6.50 23.11 27.63
C ARG A 131 6.73 22.24 26.39
N ILE A 132 7.36 22.84 25.39
CA ILE A 132 7.88 22.13 24.20
C ILE A 132 9.38 22.30 24.17
N GLU A 133 10.09 21.23 23.82
CA GLU A 133 11.51 21.31 23.53
C GLU A 133 11.76 22.14 22.25
N PRO A 134 12.55 23.25 22.32
CA PRO A 134 12.80 24.11 21.17
C PRO A 134 13.45 23.39 19.98
N ALA A 135 14.23 22.33 20.24
CA ALA A 135 14.85 21.51 19.21
C ALA A 135 13.78 20.83 18.34
N THR A 136 12.81 20.17 18.95
CA THR A 136 11.73 19.46 18.25
C THR A 136 10.92 20.43 17.37
N LEU A 137 10.58 21.63 17.90
CA LEU A 137 9.88 22.65 17.12
C LEU A 137 10.70 23.12 15.91
N THR A 138 12.01 23.28 16.09
CA THR A 138 12.94 23.62 15.01
C THR A 138 12.99 22.53 13.95
N TYR A 139 13.09 21.26 14.35
CA TYR A 139 13.12 20.13 13.43
C TYR A 139 11.84 19.99 12.61
N LEU A 140 10.66 20.14 13.25
CA LEU A 140 9.38 20.16 12.56
C LEU A 140 9.33 21.24 11.49
N LYS A 141 9.73 22.47 11.84
CA LYS A 141 9.79 23.59 10.89
C LYS A 141 10.74 23.29 9.72
N LEU A 142 11.90 22.71 10.00
CA LEU A 142 12.89 22.39 8.97
C LEU A 142 12.32 21.36 7.98
N LYS A 143 11.66 20.30 8.46
CA LYS A 143 10.99 19.31 7.59
C LYS A 143 9.94 19.97 6.70
N LEU A 144 9.08 20.80 7.28
CA LEU A 144 8.02 21.51 6.56
C LEU A 144 8.53 22.68 5.69
N THR A 145 9.83 22.97 5.69
CA THR A 145 10.43 23.90 4.73
C THR A 145 10.56 23.25 3.34
N ASN A 146 10.61 21.92 3.27
CA ASN A 146 10.54 21.19 2.01
C ASN A 146 9.10 21.23 1.47
N LYS A 147 8.92 21.82 0.28
CA LYS A 147 7.61 22.03 -0.37
C LYS A 147 6.88 20.72 -0.64
N ASP A 148 7.58 19.67 -1.05
CA ASP A 148 6.96 18.39 -1.35
C ASP A 148 6.44 17.73 -0.06
N VAL A 149 7.21 17.79 1.02
CA VAL A 149 6.78 17.31 2.35
C VAL A 149 5.61 18.14 2.86
N GLN A 150 5.67 19.46 2.72
CA GLN A 150 4.58 20.35 3.12
C GLN A 150 3.29 20.05 2.36
N GLU A 151 3.35 19.82 1.05
CA GLU A 151 2.18 19.48 0.24
C GLU A 151 1.56 18.15 0.65
N HIS A 152 2.37 17.12 0.91
CA HIS A 152 1.87 15.84 1.44
C HIS A 152 1.26 16.02 2.84
N PHE A 153 1.90 16.81 3.70
CA PHE A 153 1.38 17.11 5.03
C PHE A 153 0.02 17.82 4.96
N GLU A 154 -0.11 18.83 4.11
CA GLU A 154 -1.35 19.56 3.90
C GLU A 154 -2.45 18.69 3.29
N LEU A 155 -2.10 17.80 2.37
CA LEU A 155 -3.05 16.90 1.73
C LEU A 155 -3.63 15.87 2.70
N VAL A 156 -2.80 15.33 3.59
CA VAL A 156 -3.17 14.18 4.44
C VAL A 156 -3.73 14.61 5.78
N PHE A 157 -3.11 15.59 6.46
CA PHE A 157 -3.39 15.90 7.87
C PHE A 157 -4.13 17.21 8.08
N VAL A 158 -4.07 18.13 7.11
CA VAL A 158 -4.63 19.48 7.28
C VAL A 158 -6.07 19.55 6.73
N PRO A 159 -7.03 20.07 7.49
CA PRO A 159 -8.38 20.28 7.00
C PRO A 159 -8.42 21.19 5.75
N LYS A 160 -9.28 20.85 4.79
CA LYS A 160 -9.45 21.62 3.55
C LYS A 160 -9.66 23.11 3.83
N GLY A 161 -8.93 23.95 3.11
CA GLY A 161 -9.00 25.42 3.24
C GLY A 161 -8.11 26.01 4.34
N THR A 162 -7.35 25.19 5.08
CA THR A 162 -6.38 25.63 6.08
C THR A 162 -4.96 25.38 5.58
N LYS A 163 -3.98 26.20 5.98
CA LYS A 163 -2.55 25.98 5.70
C LYS A 163 -1.88 25.23 6.85
N ALA A 164 -0.83 24.45 6.57
CA ALA A 164 -0.10 23.69 7.59
C ALA A 164 0.32 24.55 8.80
N ASN A 165 0.90 25.72 8.53
CA ASN A 165 1.35 26.64 9.58
C ASN A 165 0.20 27.11 10.50
N GLN A 166 -0.99 27.33 9.95
CA GLN A 166 -2.15 27.73 10.74
C GLN A 166 -2.70 26.56 11.56
N TYR A 167 -2.75 25.38 10.96
CA TYR A 167 -3.16 24.14 11.61
C TYR A 167 -2.27 23.81 12.81
N ILE A 168 -0.95 23.76 12.59
CA ILE A 168 0.06 23.50 13.62
C ILE A 168 -0.03 24.54 14.74
N LYS A 169 -0.05 25.83 14.38
CA LYS A 169 -0.14 26.92 15.37
C LYS A 169 -1.39 26.78 16.23
N ARG A 170 -2.54 26.46 15.62
CA ARG A 170 -3.79 26.28 16.35
C ARG A 170 -3.70 25.12 17.32
N LYS A 171 -3.25 23.95 16.87
CA LYS A 171 -3.08 22.76 17.72
C LYS A 171 -2.21 23.03 18.95
N LEU A 172 -1.06 23.67 18.76
CA LEU A 172 -0.15 24.00 19.87
C LEU A 172 -0.74 25.04 20.83
N LEU A 173 -1.46 26.05 20.31
CA LEU A 173 -2.12 27.05 21.16
C LEU A 173 -3.28 26.47 21.95
N ASP A 174 -4.08 25.59 21.33
CA ASP A 174 -5.19 24.91 21.99
C ASP A 174 -4.66 24.03 23.14
N ALA A 175 -3.61 23.23 22.90
CA ALA A 175 -2.96 22.42 23.92
C ALA A 175 -2.42 23.26 25.10
N LEU A 176 -1.71 24.36 24.79
CA LEU A 176 -1.21 25.27 25.83
C LEU A 176 -2.34 25.93 26.64
N PHE A 177 -3.46 26.26 25.97
CA PHE A 177 -4.62 26.83 26.63
C PHE A 177 -5.27 25.84 27.60
N PHE A 178 -5.42 24.57 27.20
CA PHE A 178 -5.94 23.51 28.07
C PHE A 178 -5.08 23.34 29.31
N TRP A 179 -3.76 23.19 29.15
CA TRP A 179 -2.84 23.08 30.28
C TRP A 179 -2.96 24.25 31.26
N LYS A 180 -2.99 25.49 30.76
CA LYS A 180 -3.15 26.69 31.62
C LYS A 180 -4.45 26.68 32.40
N ASN A 181 -5.56 26.30 31.74
CA ASN A 181 -6.85 26.23 32.42
C ASN A 181 -6.85 25.19 33.53
N GLU A 182 -6.24 24.02 33.29
CA GLU A 182 -6.11 22.99 34.33
C GLU A 182 -5.32 23.50 35.53
N GLN A 183 -4.20 24.19 35.32
CA GLN A 183 -3.42 24.80 36.40
C GLN A 183 -4.24 25.83 37.20
N MET A 184 -5.04 26.67 36.52
CA MET A 184 -5.91 27.63 37.19
C MET A 184 -7.02 26.95 38.01
N ILE A 185 -7.58 25.86 37.49
CA ILE A 185 -8.59 25.06 38.20
C ILE A 185 -7.99 24.40 39.45
N GLU A 186 -6.80 23.80 39.33
CA GLU A 186 -6.05 23.22 40.45
C GLU A 186 -5.77 24.27 41.54
N GLN A 187 -5.29 25.45 41.14
CA GLN A 187 -5.04 26.55 42.07
C GLN A 187 -6.30 27.01 42.79
N ALA A 188 -7.41 27.21 42.07
CA ALA A 188 -8.68 27.61 42.68
C ALA A 188 -9.22 26.57 43.67
N LYS A 189 -9.03 25.26 43.39
CA LYS A 189 -9.38 24.19 44.34
C LYS A 189 -8.53 24.25 45.61
N MET A 190 -7.24 24.54 45.49
CA MET A 190 -6.34 24.68 46.65
C MET A 190 -6.67 25.90 47.51
N GLU A 191 -7.11 27.01 46.90
CA GLU A 191 -7.51 28.23 47.62
C GLU A 191 -8.87 28.10 48.34
N LEU A 192 -9.71 27.15 47.92
CA LEU A 192 -11.02 26.85 48.52
C LEU A 192 -10.97 25.76 49.60
N ALA A 193 -9.85 25.05 49.74
CA ALA A 193 -9.63 23.97 50.72
C ALA A 193 -9.03 24.50 52.02
#